data_AF-A0A3A9DUI8-F1
#
_entry.id   AF-A0A3A9DUI8-F1
#
_cell.length_a   1.000
_cell.length_b   1.000
_cell.length_c   1.000
_cell.angle_alpha   90.00
_cell.angle_beta   90.00
_cell.angle_gamma   90.00
#
_symmetry.space_group_name_H-M   'P 1'
#
loop_
_entity.id
_entity.type
_entity.pdbx_description
1 polymer ?
#
loop_
_entity_poly.entity_id
_entity_poly.type
_entity_poly.pdbx_seq_one_letter_code
_entity_poly.pdbx_strand_id
1 'polypeptide(L)'
;KKKVTREQLLRLVERIDQIKEFWKQERKPFEGILISVHYNKIVAKSNRIAGLFKGKDSNYAIVGAKFNKEKMKHIITYFLDMEDLDESIELLLKTSDIIKEKFQNGIDKVTFDDKKTMDKIPFFRFSIAKSTFKQVVADVSYIEDFEVEMATRQLKQSIITLYNTHTDTKMLFKNIGIDILKSRILDNQTVFLDENQLQILFEKAPYLVSMATEDLSELSPEDFIQEYQQGTLYMPSPTIEPTIGVIDTLFDKRVYFGEWVEYHDMIDDNLPKNPDDYRHGTAVDSIIVDGARLNPWLDDGCGRFRVRHFGVAIGSKFSSFTITKQIKEIIANNKDIKVWNISLGSNQEVNDNFISAEAAILDKIQYE
;
A
#
# COMPACT_ATOMS: atom_id res chain seq x y z
N LYS A 1 -10.23 18.34 -20.56
CA LYS A 1 -11.60 18.16 -20.02
C LYS A 1 -12.46 17.66 -21.17
N LYS A 2 -13.11 16.51 -21.01
CA LYS A 2 -14.05 15.99 -22.00
C LYS A 2 -15.31 16.86 -22.00
N LYS A 3 -16.02 16.93 -23.12
CA LYS A 3 -17.33 17.56 -23.18
C LYS A 3 -18.31 16.81 -22.26
N VAL A 4 -19.05 17.54 -21.44
CA VAL A 4 -20.06 16.96 -20.54
C VAL A 4 -21.43 17.11 -21.17
N THR A 5 -22.17 16.00 -21.29
CA THR A 5 -23.54 16.00 -21.82
C THR A 5 -24.54 15.56 -20.77
N ARG A 6 -25.83 15.82 -21.03
CA ARG A 6 -26.92 15.38 -20.16
C ARG A 6 -26.97 13.86 -20.05
N GLU A 7 -26.77 13.15 -21.15
CA GLU A 7 -26.79 11.69 -21.21
C GLU A 7 -25.70 11.10 -20.32
N GLN A 8 -24.51 11.72 -20.31
CA GLN A 8 -23.42 11.30 -19.42
C GLN A 8 -23.81 11.48 -17.94
N LEU A 9 -24.42 12.61 -17.57
CA LEU A 9 -24.87 12.86 -16.19
C LEU A 9 -25.93 11.83 -15.76
N LEU A 10 -26.93 11.57 -16.60
CA LEU A 10 -27.99 10.61 -16.29
C LEU A 10 -27.46 9.18 -16.18
N ARG A 11 -26.50 8.79 -17.03
CA ARG A 11 -25.82 7.49 -16.90
C ARG A 11 -25.08 7.37 -15.57
N LEU A 12 -24.39 8.43 -15.14
CA LEU A 12 -23.70 8.43 -13.85
C LEU A 12 -24.68 8.36 -12.66
N VAL A 13 -25.85 9.01 -12.76
CA VAL A 13 -26.93 8.86 -11.76
C VAL A 13 -27.38 7.39 -11.68
N GLU A 14 -27.71 6.79 -12.82
CA GLU A 14 -28.13 5.37 -12.88
C GLU A 14 -27.09 4.44 -12.27
N ARG A 15 -25.80 4.73 -12.49
CA ARG A 15 -24.69 3.96 -11.93
C ARG A 15 -24.58 4.10 -10.41
N ILE A 16 -24.71 5.31 -9.88
CA ILE A 16 -24.73 5.51 -8.42
C ILE A 16 -25.96 4.80 -7.82
N ASP A 17 -27.14 4.89 -8.45
CA ASP A 17 -28.33 4.17 -7.99
C ASP A 17 -28.14 2.65 -7.97
N GLN A 18 -27.53 2.06 -9.01
CA GLN A 18 -27.20 0.64 -9.04
C GLN A 18 -26.26 0.24 -7.88
N ILE A 19 -25.26 1.07 -7.58
CA ILE A 19 -24.32 0.85 -6.46
C ILE A 19 -25.05 0.96 -5.11
N LYS A 20 -25.97 1.90 -4.96
CA LYS A 20 -26.80 2.02 -3.75
C LYS A 20 -27.64 0.78 -3.54
N GLU A 21 -28.30 0.28 -4.59
CA GLU A 21 -29.10 -0.94 -4.50
C GLU A 21 -28.24 -2.17 -4.18
N PHE A 22 -27.04 -2.27 -4.76
CA PHE A 22 -26.06 -3.29 -4.38
C PHE A 22 -25.78 -3.24 -2.86
N TRP A 23 -25.44 -2.08 -2.31
CA TRP A 23 -25.09 -1.95 -0.88
C TRP A 23 -26.27 -2.10 0.10
N LYS A 24 -27.52 -1.97 -0.37
CA LYS A 24 -28.71 -2.27 0.43
C LYS A 24 -28.98 -3.77 0.54
N GLN A 25 -28.62 -4.53 -0.49
CA GLN A 25 -28.84 -5.97 -0.56
C GLN A 25 -27.64 -6.77 0.00
N GLU A 26 -26.44 -6.24 -0.19
CA GLU A 26 -25.20 -6.90 0.22
C GLU A 26 -25.04 -6.89 1.74
N ARG A 27 -24.77 -8.07 2.31
CA ARG A 27 -24.50 -8.20 3.74
C ARG A 27 -23.04 -7.88 4.02
N LYS A 28 -22.75 -6.61 4.31
CA LYS A 28 -21.40 -6.13 4.61
C LYS A 28 -21.05 -6.16 6.11
N PRO A 29 -19.76 -6.33 6.48
CA PRO A 29 -19.31 -6.37 7.87
C PRO A 29 -18.96 -5.00 8.48
N PHE A 30 -19.29 -3.89 7.80
CA PHE A 30 -18.97 -2.51 8.20
C PHE A 30 -20.12 -1.55 7.87
N GLU A 31 -20.15 -0.39 8.52
CA GLU A 31 -21.07 0.71 8.23
C GLU A 31 -20.48 1.63 7.16
N GLY A 32 -21.30 2.19 6.26
CA GLY A 32 -20.84 2.94 5.09
C GLY A 32 -20.71 2.09 3.83
N ILE A 33 -20.04 2.61 2.80
CA ILE A 33 -19.95 1.98 1.47
C ILE A 33 -18.61 2.25 0.80
N LEU A 34 -18.21 1.33 -0.09
CA LEU A 34 -17.08 1.53 -0.99
C LEU A 34 -17.58 1.84 -2.40
N ILE A 35 -17.01 2.87 -3.02
CA ILE A 35 -17.30 3.24 -4.40
C ILE A 35 -16.00 3.66 -5.11
N SER A 36 -15.78 3.10 -6.29
CA SER A 36 -14.63 3.41 -7.13
C SER A 36 -15.01 4.29 -8.29
N VAL A 37 -14.17 5.29 -8.54
CA VAL A 37 -14.30 6.24 -9.63
C VAL A 37 -13.32 5.85 -10.72
N HIS A 38 -13.85 5.48 -11.88
CA HIS A 38 -13.05 5.19 -13.07
C HIS A 38 -12.85 6.51 -13.83
N TYR A 39 -11.62 7.01 -13.83
CA TYR A 39 -11.27 8.24 -14.53
C TYR A 39 -10.91 7.98 -15.99
N ASN A 40 -11.11 8.98 -16.86
CA ASN A 40 -10.77 8.87 -18.28
C ASN A 40 -9.27 8.99 -18.60
N LYS A 41 -8.45 9.21 -17.57
CA LYS A 41 -6.98 9.31 -17.68
C LYS A 41 -6.34 9.17 -16.29
N ILE A 42 -5.01 9.15 -16.26
CA ILE A 42 -4.23 9.44 -15.06
C ILE A 42 -4.53 10.89 -14.64
N VAL A 43 -5.24 11.06 -13.53
CA VAL A 43 -5.67 12.38 -13.03
C VAL A 43 -4.69 12.93 -12.00
N ALA A 44 -4.32 14.20 -12.17
CA ALA A 44 -3.64 14.97 -11.13
C ALA A 44 -4.57 15.18 -9.92
N LYS A 45 -3.99 15.37 -8.71
CA LYS A 45 -4.76 15.55 -7.46
C LYS A 45 -5.83 16.65 -7.56
N SER A 46 -5.52 17.76 -8.23
CA SER A 46 -6.44 18.90 -8.44
C SER A 46 -7.60 18.61 -9.40
N ASN A 47 -7.60 17.48 -10.12
CA ASN A 47 -8.66 17.06 -11.02
C ASN A 47 -9.44 15.84 -10.49
N ARG A 48 -9.19 15.42 -9.24
CA ARG A 48 -10.03 14.43 -8.56
C ARG A 48 -11.37 15.05 -8.19
N ILE A 49 -12.31 14.21 -7.75
CA ILE A 49 -13.64 14.66 -7.35
C ILE A 49 -13.50 15.71 -6.23
N ALA A 50 -14.15 16.86 -6.40
CA ALA A 50 -14.17 17.92 -5.41
C ALA A 50 -15.55 18.64 -5.31
N GLY A 51 -16.53 18.19 -6.09
CA GLY A 51 -17.92 18.66 -6.06
C GLY A 51 -18.92 17.55 -5.78
N LEU A 52 -18.69 16.34 -6.30
CA LEU A 52 -19.44 15.13 -5.93
C LEU A 52 -18.90 14.51 -4.62
N PHE A 53 -19.62 13.52 -4.09
CA PHE A 53 -19.39 12.90 -2.78
C PHE A 53 -19.38 13.96 -1.66
N LYS A 54 -18.35 13.98 -0.81
CA LYS A 54 -18.17 14.95 0.29
C LYS A 54 -17.68 16.33 -0.17
N GLY A 55 -17.92 16.71 -1.43
CA GLY A 55 -17.47 17.98 -2.02
C GLY A 55 -15.96 18.20 -1.87
N LYS A 56 -15.56 19.26 -1.15
CA LYS A 56 -14.13 19.59 -0.95
C LYS A 56 -13.39 18.55 -0.12
N ASP A 57 -14.12 17.83 0.74
CA ASP A 57 -13.56 16.85 1.66
C ASP A 57 -13.49 15.44 1.06
N SER A 58 -13.93 15.26 -0.19
CA SER A 58 -13.89 13.98 -0.90
C SER A 58 -12.50 13.34 -0.96
N ASN A 59 -11.43 14.15 -0.95
CA ASN A 59 -10.06 13.62 -0.90
C ASN A 59 -9.74 12.87 0.40
N TYR A 60 -10.39 13.22 1.52
CA TYR A 60 -10.20 12.53 2.80
C TYR A 60 -10.93 11.18 2.86
N ALA A 61 -11.90 10.97 1.97
CA ALA A 61 -12.61 9.70 1.84
C ALA A 61 -11.87 8.67 0.97
N ILE A 62 -10.71 9.02 0.37
CA ILE A 62 -9.96 8.09 -0.47
C ILE A 62 -9.32 7.00 0.40
N VAL A 63 -9.62 5.74 0.08
CA VAL A 63 -9.11 4.55 0.77
C VAL A 63 -8.29 3.63 -0.13
N GLY A 64 -8.23 3.92 -1.43
CA GLY A 64 -7.28 3.28 -2.33
C GLY A 64 -7.23 3.92 -3.70
N ALA A 65 -6.15 3.64 -4.43
CA ALA A 65 -5.95 4.11 -5.78
C ALA A 65 -5.13 3.08 -6.55
N LYS A 66 -5.55 2.79 -7.79
CA LYS A 66 -4.83 1.92 -8.71
C LYS A 66 -4.96 2.42 -10.14
N PHE A 67 -4.19 1.86 -11.04
CA PHE A 67 -4.37 2.02 -12.47
C PHE A 67 -5.33 0.97 -13.03
N ASN A 68 -5.95 1.28 -14.16
CA ASN A 68 -6.52 0.25 -15.02
C ASN A 68 -5.43 -0.68 -15.57
N LYS A 69 -5.84 -1.81 -16.17
CA LYS A 69 -4.93 -2.82 -16.71
C LYS A 69 -3.89 -2.25 -17.68
N GLU A 70 -4.27 -1.29 -18.51
CA GLU A 70 -3.39 -0.65 -19.50
C GLU A 70 -2.50 0.46 -18.91
N LYS A 71 -2.61 0.77 -17.62
CA LYS A 71 -1.86 1.84 -16.94
C LYS A 71 -2.04 3.24 -17.55
N MET A 72 -3.22 3.53 -18.06
CA MET A 72 -3.54 4.82 -18.70
C MET A 72 -4.57 5.65 -17.93
N LYS A 73 -5.24 5.04 -16.95
CA LYS A 73 -6.37 5.62 -16.21
C LYS A 73 -6.24 5.32 -14.73
N HIS A 74 -6.68 6.25 -13.89
CA HIS A 74 -6.83 6.00 -12.46
C HIS A 74 -8.20 5.40 -12.15
N ILE A 75 -8.20 4.47 -11.20
CA ILE A 75 -9.36 3.99 -10.46
C ILE A 75 -9.11 4.36 -9.00
N ILE A 76 -9.94 5.22 -8.43
CA ILE A 76 -9.78 5.68 -7.03
C ILE A 76 -11.00 5.23 -6.24
N THR A 77 -10.77 4.53 -5.15
CA THR A 77 -11.80 4.00 -4.25
C THR A 77 -12.00 4.94 -3.07
N TYR A 78 -13.26 5.25 -2.79
CA TYR A 78 -13.71 6.12 -1.72
C TYR A 78 -14.56 5.32 -0.73
N PHE A 79 -14.41 5.63 0.54
CA PHE A 79 -15.28 5.14 1.61
C PHE A 79 -16.21 6.25 2.07
N LEU A 80 -17.51 6.04 1.90
CA LEU A 80 -18.55 7.06 2.01
C LEU A 80 -19.76 6.54 2.81
N ASP A 81 -20.65 7.46 3.14
CA ASP A 81 -21.96 7.17 3.70
C ASP A 81 -23.01 7.11 2.58
N MET A 82 -24.18 6.52 2.83
CA MET A 82 -25.22 6.39 1.80
C MET A 82 -25.78 7.76 1.39
N GLU A 83 -25.83 8.69 2.33
CA GLU A 83 -26.28 10.06 2.17
C GLU A 83 -25.38 10.84 1.18
N ASP A 84 -24.06 10.57 1.18
CA ASP A 84 -23.13 11.22 0.24
C ASP A 84 -23.48 10.89 -1.23
N LEU A 85 -24.04 9.70 -1.47
CA LEU A 85 -24.47 9.27 -2.80
C LEU A 85 -25.80 9.91 -3.18
N ASP A 86 -26.72 10.07 -2.23
CA ASP A 86 -27.96 10.83 -2.42
C ASP A 86 -27.69 12.27 -2.81
N GLU A 87 -26.79 12.95 -2.08
CA GLU A 87 -26.36 14.31 -2.41
C GLU A 87 -25.70 14.38 -3.79
N SER A 88 -24.85 13.41 -4.12
CA SER A 88 -24.20 13.34 -5.43
C SER A 88 -25.20 13.17 -6.58
N ILE A 89 -26.21 12.31 -6.42
CA ILE A 89 -27.30 12.14 -7.39
C ILE A 89 -28.07 13.45 -7.56
N GLU A 90 -28.43 14.11 -6.47
CA GLU A 90 -29.15 15.38 -6.52
C GLU A 90 -28.35 16.45 -7.28
N LEU A 91 -27.05 16.55 -7.03
CA LEU A 91 -26.14 17.46 -7.73
C LEU A 91 -26.05 17.15 -9.23
N LEU A 92 -25.97 15.87 -9.61
CA LEU A 92 -25.93 15.44 -11.00
C LEU A 92 -27.24 15.76 -11.73
N LEU A 93 -28.39 15.53 -11.10
CA LEU A 93 -29.72 15.82 -11.65
C LEU A 93 -29.93 17.33 -11.86
N LYS A 94 -29.64 18.15 -10.84
CA LYS A 94 -29.68 19.62 -10.95
C LYS A 94 -28.77 20.14 -12.07
N THR A 95 -27.58 19.56 -12.19
CA THR A 95 -26.63 19.89 -13.28
C THR A 95 -27.18 19.48 -14.64
N SER A 96 -27.82 18.31 -14.73
CA SER A 96 -28.47 17.80 -15.94
C SER A 96 -29.58 18.74 -16.42
N ASP A 97 -30.38 19.28 -15.50
CA ASP A 97 -31.46 20.22 -15.84
C ASP A 97 -30.91 21.54 -16.40
N ILE A 98 -29.83 22.07 -15.82
CA ILE A 98 -29.16 23.26 -16.37
C ILE A 98 -28.61 22.97 -17.78
N ILE A 99 -27.96 21.81 -17.97
CA ILE A 99 -27.44 21.43 -19.30
C ILE A 99 -28.58 21.32 -20.31
N LYS A 100 -29.69 20.68 -19.93
CA LYS A 100 -30.88 20.55 -20.78
C LYS A 100 -31.41 21.91 -21.25
N GLU A 101 -31.54 22.86 -20.32
CA GLU A 101 -32.13 24.16 -20.63
C GLU A 101 -31.19 25.16 -21.32
N LYS A 102 -29.90 25.14 -20.98
CA LYS A 102 -28.94 26.18 -21.39
C LYS A 102 -27.88 25.69 -22.37
N PHE A 103 -27.66 24.39 -22.47
CA PHE A 103 -26.56 23.79 -23.21
C PHE A 103 -27.02 22.52 -23.94
N GLN A 104 -27.92 22.64 -24.92
CA GLN A 104 -28.49 21.49 -25.65
C GLN A 104 -27.44 20.52 -26.21
N ASN A 105 -26.27 21.03 -26.62
CA ASN A 105 -25.18 20.21 -27.15
C ASN A 105 -24.18 19.74 -26.07
N GLY A 106 -24.39 20.04 -24.79
CA GLY A 106 -23.44 19.84 -23.70
C GLY A 106 -22.45 20.99 -23.50
N ILE A 107 -21.61 20.87 -22.49
CA ILE A 107 -20.62 21.89 -22.08
C ILE A 107 -19.23 21.40 -22.43
N ASP A 108 -18.54 22.11 -23.32
CA ASP A 108 -17.12 21.93 -23.60
C ASP A 108 -16.26 22.88 -22.77
N LYS A 109 -14.93 22.78 -22.90
CA LYS A 109 -14.00 23.61 -22.15
C LYS A 109 -14.18 25.12 -22.45
N VAL A 110 -14.43 25.48 -23.71
CA VAL A 110 -14.58 26.89 -24.13
C VAL A 110 -15.80 27.51 -23.45
N THR A 111 -16.94 26.80 -23.51
CA THR A 111 -18.18 27.22 -22.86
C THR A 111 -18.04 27.24 -21.34
N PHE A 112 -17.33 26.26 -20.76
CA PHE A 112 -17.07 26.16 -19.32
C PHE A 112 -16.29 27.36 -18.76
N ASP A 113 -15.31 27.85 -19.52
CA ASP A 113 -14.42 28.94 -19.14
C ASP A 113 -15.00 30.34 -19.44
N ASP A 114 -16.04 30.44 -20.29
CA ASP A 114 -16.70 31.71 -20.58
C ASP A 114 -17.56 32.22 -19.40
N LYS A 115 -17.02 33.22 -18.70
CA LYS A 115 -17.72 33.88 -17.58
C LYS A 115 -19.05 34.50 -18.01
N LYS A 116 -19.14 35.12 -19.19
CA LYS A 116 -20.34 35.84 -19.63
C LYS A 116 -21.51 34.89 -19.83
N THR A 117 -21.26 33.72 -20.41
CA THR A 117 -22.28 32.67 -20.57
C THR A 117 -22.70 32.13 -19.21
N MET A 118 -21.75 31.87 -18.31
CA MET A 118 -22.05 31.32 -16.98
C MET A 118 -22.81 32.30 -16.08
N ASP A 119 -22.50 33.60 -16.12
CA ASP A 119 -23.17 34.63 -15.30
C ASP A 119 -24.63 34.87 -15.69
N LYS A 120 -25.03 34.50 -16.91
CA LYS A 120 -26.42 34.63 -17.39
C LYS A 120 -27.36 33.53 -16.89
N ILE A 121 -26.83 32.47 -16.28
CA ILE A 121 -27.63 31.33 -15.83
C ILE A 121 -28.30 31.67 -14.49
N PRO A 122 -29.64 31.56 -14.39
CA PRO A 122 -30.35 31.82 -13.14
C PRO A 122 -30.25 30.61 -12.20
N PHE A 123 -29.06 30.37 -11.64
CA PHE A 123 -28.73 29.19 -10.81
C PHE A 123 -29.69 28.96 -9.62
N PHE A 124 -30.23 30.03 -9.04
CA PHE A 124 -31.21 29.95 -7.94
C PHE A 124 -32.47 29.14 -8.31
N ARG A 125 -32.86 29.11 -9.60
CA ARG A 125 -34.02 28.34 -10.07
C ARG A 125 -33.80 26.82 -10.04
N PHE A 126 -32.54 26.39 -9.98
CA PHE A 126 -32.14 24.99 -9.99
C PHE A 126 -31.64 24.52 -8.61
N SER A 127 -31.78 25.35 -7.57
CA SER A 127 -31.33 25.03 -6.20
C SER A 127 -29.88 24.55 -6.12
N ILE A 128 -29.00 25.16 -6.92
CA ILE A 128 -27.56 24.86 -6.95
C ILE A 128 -26.77 26.16 -7.09
N ALA A 129 -25.61 26.27 -6.43
CA ALA A 129 -24.73 27.43 -6.58
C ALA A 129 -23.90 27.33 -7.88
N LYS A 130 -23.53 28.49 -8.46
CA LYS A 130 -22.66 28.56 -9.64
C LYS A 130 -21.34 27.79 -9.46
N SER A 131 -20.70 27.96 -8.30
CA SER A 131 -19.44 27.28 -7.97
C SER A 131 -19.61 25.76 -7.96
N THR A 132 -20.65 25.27 -7.29
CA THR A 132 -20.98 23.84 -7.22
C THR A 132 -21.26 23.27 -8.60
N PHE A 133 -22.11 23.92 -9.39
CA PHE A 133 -22.35 23.51 -10.79
C PHE A 133 -21.06 23.41 -11.59
N LYS A 134 -20.19 24.44 -11.52
CA LYS A 134 -18.91 24.40 -12.22
C LYS A 134 -18.02 23.26 -11.74
N GLN A 135 -18.03 22.95 -10.44
CA GLN A 135 -17.24 21.86 -9.91
C GLN A 135 -17.78 20.50 -10.36
N VAL A 136 -19.10 20.27 -10.32
CA VAL A 136 -19.72 19.02 -10.81
C VAL A 136 -19.42 18.80 -12.30
N VAL A 137 -19.54 19.84 -13.14
CA VAL A 137 -19.16 19.73 -14.55
C VAL A 137 -17.66 19.44 -14.72
N ALA A 138 -16.81 20.03 -13.87
CA ALA A 138 -15.38 19.72 -13.90
C ALA A 138 -15.09 18.27 -13.53
N ASP A 139 -15.69 17.76 -12.46
CA ASP A 139 -15.58 16.37 -12.00
C ASP A 139 -16.02 15.41 -13.11
N VAL A 140 -17.24 15.57 -13.63
CA VAL A 140 -17.82 14.71 -14.67
C VAL A 140 -17.00 14.74 -15.97
N SER A 141 -16.29 15.83 -16.25
CA SER A 141 -15.40 15.91 -17.43
C SER A 141 -14.20 14.95 -17.37
N TYR A 142 -13.91 14.38 -16.19
CA TYR A 142 -12.85 13.41 -15.94
C TYR A 142 -13.35 12.00 -15.60
N ILE A 143 -14.63 11.83 -15.25
CA ILE A 143 -15.22 10.54 -14.85
C ILE A 143 -15.74 9.77 -16.07
N GLU A 144 -15.37 8.50 -16.17
CA GLU A 144 -15.98 7.55 -17.11
C GLU A 144 -17.13 6.80 -16.48
N ASP A 145 -16.92 6.18 -15.32
CA ASP A 145 -17.93 5.38 -14.65
C ASP A 145 -17.70 5.31 -13.13
N PHE A 146 -18.68 4.76 -12.42
CA PHE A 146 -18.59 4.35 -11.03
C PHE A 146 -18.81 2.85 -10.90
N GLU A 147 -18.09 2.20 -9.98
CA GLU A 147 -18.20 0.75 -9.76
C GLU A 147 -17.90 0.39 -8.29
N VAL A 148 -18.34 -0.80 -7.85
CA VAL A 148 -17.80 -1.45 -6.65
C VAL A 148 -16.75 -2.45 -7.10
N GLU A 149 -15.49 -2.19 -6.76
CA GLU A 149 -14.39 -3.08 -7.14
C GLU A 149 -14.52 -4.42 -6.44
N MET A 150 -14.52 -5.51 -7.21
CA MET A 150 -14.52 -6.87 -6.69
C MET A 150 -13.15 -7.49 -6.98
N ALA A 151 -12.38 -7.79 -5.94
CA ALA A 151 -11.14 -8.51 -6.13
C ALA A 151 -11.42 -9.95 -6.59
N THR A 152 -10.61 -10.44 -7.52
CA THR A 152 -10.65 -11.82 -7.97
C THR A 152 -9.50 -12.61 -7.36
N ARG A 153 -9.80 -13.82 -6.88
CA ARG A 153 -8.80 -14.70 -6.29
C ARG A 153 -7.81 -15.15 -7.35
N GLN A 154 -6.52 -15.04 -7.05
CA GLN A 154 -5.46 -15.70 -7.78
C GLN A 154 -4.84 -16.80 -6.92
N LEU A 155 -4.21 -17.79 -7.56
CA LEU A 155 -3.47 -18.83 -6.85
C LEU A 155 -2.28 -18.21 -6.10
N LYS A 156 -1.90 -18.78 -4.96
CA LYS A 156 -0.73 -18.41 -4.11
C LYS A 156 -0.80 -17.10 -3.32
N GLN A 157 -1.80 -16.24 -3.55
CA GLN A 157 -2.00 -15.05 -2.72
C GLN A 157 -2.31 -15.45 -1.27
N SER A 158 -1.64 -14.84 -0.31
CA SER A 158 -1.84 -15.13 1.13
C SER A 158 -1.68 -13.91 2.02
N ILE A 159 -1.01 -12.85 1.55
CA ILE A 159 -0.97 -11.55 2.23
C ILE A 159 -2.06 -10.66 1.62
N ILE A 160 -3.03 -10.26 2.43
CA ILE A 160 -4.21 -9.51 2.01
C ILE A 160 -4.25 -8.17 2.73
N THR A 161 -4.37 -7.08 1.98
CA THR A 161 -4.69 -5.75 2.52
C THR A 161 -6.14 -5.41 2.22
N LEU A 162 -6.85 -4.94 3.24
CA LEU A 162 -8.23 -4.49 3.13
C LEU A 162 -8.29 -2.97 2.89
N TYR A 163 -9.36 -2.49 2.27
CA TYR A 163 -9.68 -1.06 2.28
C TYR A 163 -9.97 -0.60 3.72
N ASN A 164 -9.53 0.62 4.05
CA ASN A 164 -9.83 1.23 5.35
C ASN A 164 -11.32 1.59 5.45
N THR A 165 -12.10 0.78 6.17
CA THR A 165 -13.53 1.03 6.45
C THR A 165 -13.75 1.59 7.86
N HIS A 166 -12.68 2.05 8.51
CA HIS A 166 -12.67 2.50 9.91
C HIS A 166 -13.16 1.46 10.93
N THR A 167 -13.31 0.20 10.51
CA THR A 167 -13.70 -0.94 11.34
C THR A 167 -12.48 -1.79 11.65
N ASP A 168 -12.38 -2.30 12.88
CA ASP A 168 -11.29 -3.19 13.29
C ASP A 168 -11.24 -4.45 12.41
N THR A 169 -10.04 -4.80 11.93
CA THR A 169 -9.79 -5.93 11.02
C THR A 169 -10.30 -7.24 11.58
N LYS A 170 -10.10 -7.48 12.88
CA LYS A 170 -10.52 -8.72 13.52
C LYS A 170 -12.04 -8.80 13.59
N MET A 171 -12.71 -7.67 13.83
CA MET A 171 -14.18 -7.58 13.75
C MET A 171 -14.69 -7.82 12.34
N LEU A 172 -14.07 -7.22 11.32
CA LEU A 172 -14.42 -7.45 9.91
C LEU A 172 -14.39 -8.95 9.56
N PHE A 173 -13.26 -9.61 9.86
CA PHE A 173 -13.09 -11.04 9.59
C PHE A 173 -14.06 -11.91 10.39
N LYS A 174 -14.27 -11.61 11.67
CA LYS A 174 -15.22 -12.36 12.50
C LYS A 174 -16.64 -12.30 11.95
N ASN A 175 -17.07 -11.15 11.43
CA ASN A 175 -18.41 -10.96 10.86
C ASN A 175 -18.64 -11.74 9.55
N ILE A 176 -17.56 -12.09 8.82
CA ILE A 176 -17.64 -12.97 7.64
C ILE A 176 -17.34 -14.44 7.97
N GLY A 177 -17.11 -14.77 9.24
CA GLY A 177 -16.90 -16.14 9.72
C GLY A 177 -15.45 -16.61 9.70
N ILE A 178 -14.49 -15.67 9.73
CA ILE A 178 -13.06 -15.94 9.82
C ILE A 178 -12.58 -15.51 11.22
N ASP A 179 -12.07 -16.45 12.02
CA ASP A 179 -11.37 -16.12 13.27
C ASP A 179 -9.87 -16.00 13.00
N ILE A 180 -9.37 -14.78 12.99
CA ILE A 180 -7.96 -14.49 12.72
C ILE A 180 -7.18 -14.30 14.02
N LEU A 181 -6.06 -15.01 14.11
CA LEU A 181 -5.10 -14.85 15.20
C LEU A 181 -4.40 -13.49 15.07
N LYS A 182 -4.18 -12.82 16.20
CA LYS A 182 -3.43 -11.54 16.22
C LYS A 182 -2.04 -11.67 15.60
N SER A 183 -1.42 -12.85 15.70
CA SER A 183 -0.10 -13.12 15.12
C SER A 183 -0.06 -13.09 13.59
N ARG A 184 -1.22 -13.22 12.93
CA ARG A 184 -1.42 -13.14 11.47
C ARG A 184 -1.88 -11.75 11.00
N ILE A 185 -1.86 -10.75 11.88
CA ILE A 185 -2.16 -9.35 11.55
C ILE A 185 -0.85 -8.57 11.57
N LEU A 186 -0.48 -7.98 10.43
CA LEU A 186 0.74 -7.20 10.29
C LEU A 186 0.52 -5.75 10.75
N ASP A 187 -0.62 -5.19 10.35
CA ASP A 187 -1.15 -3.90 10.76
C ASP A 187 -2.69 -3.88 10.72
N ASN A 188 -3.33 -2.73 10.91
CA ASN A 188 -4.80 -2.61 10.96
C ASN A 188 -5.51 -2.91 9.62
N GLN A 189 -4.81 -3.26 8.54
CA GLN A 189 -5.43 -3.55 7.25
C GLN A 189 -4.86 -4.80 6.56
N THR A 190 -3.64 -5.20 6.91
CA THR A 190 -2.87 -6.25 6.24
C THR A 190 -2.76 -7.50 7.10
N VAL A 191 -3.16 -8.63 6.52
CA VAL A 191 -3.28 -9.91 7.20
C VAL A 191 -2.70 -11.05 6.37
N PHE A 192 -2.29 -12.12 7.05
CA PHE A 192 -1.94 -13.40 6.44
C PHE A 192 -3.12 -14.37 6.58
N LEU A 193 -3.63 -14.87 5.45
CA LEU A 193 -4.75 -15.81 5.39
C LEU A 193 -4.32 -17.13 4.75
N ASP A 194 -4.82 -18.24 5.30
CA ASP A 194 -4.70 -19.55 4.64
C ASP A 194 -5.75 -19.74 3.54
N GLU A 195 -5.63 -20.83 2.77
CA GLU A 195 -6.47 -21.09 1.60
C GLU A 195 -7.98 -21.13 1.90
N ASN A 196 -8.38 -21.65 3.07
CA ASN A 196 -9.77 -21.73 3.46
C ASN A 196 -10.30 -20.34 3.85
N GLN A 197 -9.50 -19.58 4.60
CA GLN A 197 -9.83 -18.20 4.96
C GLN A 197 -9.94 -17.29 3.72
N LEU A 198 -9.03 -17.45 2.76
CA LEU A 198 -9.08 -16.74 1.48
C LEU A 198 -10.34 -17.06 0.71
N GLN A 199 -10.72 -18.34 0.63
CA GLN A 199 -11.94 -18.75 -0.05
C GLN A 199 -13.16 -18.03 0.56
N ILE A 200 -13.29 -18.03 1.89
CA ILE A 200 -14.40 -17.37 2.57
C ILE A 200 -14.39 -15.85 2.30
N LEU A 201 -13.22 -15.21 2.30
CA LEU A 201 -13.09 -13.77 2.03
C LEU A 201 -13.56 -13.42 0.60
N PHE A 202 -13.06 -14.13 -0.41
CA PHE A 202 -13.42 -13.86 -1.80
C PHE A 202 -14.87 -14.24 -2.14
N GLU A 203 -15.47 -15.19 -1.42
CA GLU A 203 -16.88 -15.54 -1.58
C GLU A 203 -17.83 -14.53 -0.92
N LYS A 204 -17.46 -14.00 0.26
CA LYS A 204 -18.38 -13.18 1.06
C LYS A 204 -18.11 -11.69 1.03
N ALA A 205 -16.87 -11.27 0.84
CA ALA A 205 -16.48 -9.87 0.86
C ALA A 205 -15.31 -9.54 -0.10
N PRO A 206 -15.40 -9.90 -1.39
CA PRO A 206 -14.36 -9.56 -2.37
C PRO A 206 -14.18 -8.04 -2.55
N TYR A 207 -15.21 -7.25 -2.21
CA TYR A 207 -15.17 -5.78 -2.24
C TYR A 207 -14.29 -5.15 -1.16
N LEU A 208 -13.92 -5.89 -0.12
CA LEU A 208 -13.06 -5.38 0.95
C LEU A 208 -11.58 -5.41 0.59
N VAL A 209 -11.18 -6.21 -0.40
CA VAL A 209 -9.78 -6.46 -0.72
C VAL A 209 -9.23 -5.32 -1.57
N SER A 210 -8.29 -4.56 -1.01
CA SER A 210 -7.56 -3.52 -1.74
C SER A 210 -6.37 -4.11 -2.49
N MET A 211 -5.68 -5.07 -1.87
CA MET A 211 -4.52 -5.77 -2.43
C MET A 211 -4.48 -7.22 -1.97
N ALA A 212 -4.01 -8.11 -2.85
CA ALA A 212 -3.68 -9.49 -2.52
C ALA A 212 -2.35 -9.88 -3.17
N THR A 213 -1.37 -10.31 -2.37
CA THR A 213 -0.02 -10.68 -2.82
C THR A 213 0.39 -12.06 -2.31
N GLU A 214 1.33 -12.68 -3.02
CA GLU A 214 1.95 -13.92 -2.58
C GLU A 214 2.85 -13.66 -1.36
N ASP A 215 2.96 -14.63 -0.45
CA ASP A 215 3.99 -14.63 0.59
C ASP A 215 5.26 -15.18 -0.04
N LEU A 216 6.28 -14.34 -0.11
CA LEU A 216 7.51 -14.67 -0.83
C LEU A 216 8.36 -15.61 0.02
N SER A 217 8.77 -16.71 -0.59
CA SER A 217 9.49 -17.76 0.12
C SER A 217 10.95 -17.96 -0.30
N GLU A 218 11.46 -17.17 -1.23
CA GLU A 218 12.80 -17.35 -1.81
C GLU A 218 13.59 -16.05 -1.77
N LEU A 219 14.73 -16.05 -1.08
CA LEU A 219 15.69 -14.93 -1.12
C LEU A 219 16.36 -14.91 -2.50
N SER A 220 16.79 -13.73 -2.93
CA SER A 220 17.63 -13.61 -4.12
C SER A 220 18.85 -14.51 -3.99
N PRO A 221 19.14 -15.41 -4.96
CA PRO A 221 20.39 -16.16 -4.97
C PRO A 221 21.56 -15.18 -4.98
N GLU A 222 22.47 -15.34 -4.03
CA GLU A 222 23.72 -14.59 -4.00
C GLU A 222 24.84 -15.40 -4.66
N ASP A 223 25.49 -14.81 -5.65
CA ASP A 223 26.67 -15.37 -6.29
C ASP A 223 27.91 -15.13 -5.40
N PHE A 224 28.02 -15.89 -4.30
CA PHE A 224 29.23 -15.84 -3.48
C PHE A 224 30.38 -16.61 -4.12
N ILE A 225 31.46 -15.90 -4.44
CA ILE A 225 32.74 -16.51 -4.83
C ILE A 225 33.31 -17.28 -3.61
N GLN A 226 33.70 -18.54 -3.81
CA GLN A 226 34.14 -19.49 -2.77
C GLN A 226 35.61 -19.36 -2.34
N GLU A 227 36.31 -18.27 -2.67
CA GLU A 227 37.74 -18.16 -2.38
C GLU A 227 38.01 -17.58 -0.98
N TYR A 228 38.29 -18.48 -0.03
CA TYR A 228 38.79 -18.11 1.28
C TYR A 228 40.30 -17.91 1.23
N GLN A 229 40.78 -16.67 1.38
CA GLN A 229 42.17 -16.42 1.73
C GLN A 229 42.33 -16.44 3.25
N GLN A 230 42.99 -17.50 3.76
CA GLN A 230 43.39 -17.57 5.16
C GLN A 230 44.60 -16.65 5.42
N GLY A 231 44.37 -15.58 6.16
CA GLY A 231 45.41 -14.76 6.77
C GLY A 231 45.03 -14.43 8.21
N THR A 232 46.00 -14.37 9.11
CA THR A 232 45.77 -13.94 10.50
C THR A 232 45.52 -12.43 10.51
N LEU A 233 44.26 -12.05 10.36
CA LEU A 233 43.83 -10.66 10.39
C LEU A 233 43.70 -10.22 11.86
N TYR A 234 44.66 -9.42 12.34
CA TYR A 234 44.53 -8.76 13.64
C TYR A 234 43.61 -7.55 13.54
N MET A 235 42.73 -7.40 14.52
CA MET A 235 41.81 -6.26 14.67
C MET A 235 41.77 -5.85 16.15
N PRO A 236 41.90 -4.55 16.48
CA PRO A 236 41.75 -4.08 17.86
C PRO A 236 40.31 -4.29 18.36
N SER A 237 40.12 -4.45 19.67
CA SER A 237 38.80 -4.54 20.27
C SER A 237 38.04 -3.20 20.16
N PRO A 238 36.70 -3.24 20.05
CA PRO A 238 35.89 -2.02 19.96
C PRO A 238 35.91 -1.23 21.28
N THR A 239 35.68 0.07 21.16
CA THR A 239 35.58 1.03 22.25
C THR A 239 34.24 1.77 22.24
N ILE A 240 34.21 3.01 21.75
CA ILE A 240 33.07 3.94 21.78
C ILE A 240 32.43 4.12 20.40
N GLU A 241 32.80 3.30 19.42
CA GLU A 241 32.31 3.42 18.05
C GLU A 241 30.78 3.29 18.01
N PRO A 242 30.09 4.01 17.12
CA PRO A 242 28.64 3.88 17.00
C PRO A 242 28.21 2.46 16.61
N THR A 243 26.98 2.10 16.97
CA THR A 243 26.39 0.78 16.67
C THR A 243 25.43 0.88 15.49
N ILE A 244 25.61 -0.01 14.51
CA ILE A 244 24.69 -0.24 13.40
C ILE A 244 23.90 -1.51 13.69
N GLY A 245 22.58 -1.45 13.49
CA GLY A 245 21.73 -2.63 13.56
C GLY A 245 21.74 -3.37 12.23
N VAL A 246 21.91 -4.68 12.25
CA VAL A 246 21.85 -5.54 11.06
C VAL A 246 20.72 -6.55 11.23
N ILE A 247 19.84 -6.64 10.25
CA ILE A 247 18.78 -7.66 10.18
C ILE A 247 19.01 -8.48 8.92
N ASP A 248 19.41 -9.75 9.08
CA ASP A 248 19.93 -10.59 8.01
C ASP A 248 19.73 -12.09 8.31
N THR A 249 20.30 -12.96 7.49
CA THR A 249 20.63 -14.37 7.79
C THR A 249 21.58 -14.50 9.00
N LEU A 250 22.02 -15.71 9.35
CA LEU A 250 22.78 -15.92 10.60
C LEU A 250 24.21 -15.34 10.55
N PHE A 251 24.84 -15.17 11.73
CA PHE A 251 26.21 -14.67 11.88
C PHE A 251 27.14 -15.67 12.59
N ASP A 252 28.34 -15.90 12.03
CA ASP A 252 29.35 -16.78 12.62
C ASP A 252 30.29 -16.04 13.58
N LYS A 253 30.09 -16.24 14.89
CA LYS A 253 30.89 -15.63 15.97
C LYS A 253 32.39 -16.00 15.95
N ARG A 254 32.80 -17.01 15.17
CA ARG A 254 34.19 -17.51 15.15
C ARG A 254 35.13 -16.67 14.29
N VAL A 255 34.60 -15.70 13.54
CA VAL A 255 35.39 -14.82 12.66
C VAL A 255 36.27 -13.84 13.45
N TYR A 256 37.33 -13.34 12.81
CA TYR A 256 38.34 -12.48 13.45
C TYR A 256 37.79 -11.17 14.04
N PHE A 257 36.63 -10.71 13.53
CA PHE A 257 35.96 -9.50 13.97
C PHE A 257 34.76 -9.79 14.88
N GLY A 258 34.59 -11.03 15.38
CA GLY A 258 33.46 -11.43 16.20
C GLY A 258 33.27 -10.57 17.47
N GLU A 259 34.33 -10.00 18.03
CA GLU A 259 34.25 -9.07 19.17
C GLU A 259 33.50 -7.76 18.86
N TRP A 260 33.39 -7.39 17.59
CA TRP A 260 32.69 -6.18 17.14
C TRP A 260 31.19 -6.39 16.94
N VAL A 261 30.70 -7.64 17.04
CA VAL A 261 29.32 -8.02 16.70
C VAL A 261 28.59 -8.58 17.92
N GLU A 262 27.57 -7.85 18.38
CA GLU A 262 26.57 -8.33 19.33
C GLU A 262 25.49 -9.11 18.58
N TYR A 263 25.58 -10.44 18.56
CA TYR A 263 24.67 -11.30 17.78
C TYR A 263 23.51 -11.88 18.60
N HIS A 264 22.30 -11.71 18.05
CA HIS A 264 21.02 -12.24 18.49
C HIS A 264 20.44 -13.20 17.44
N ASP A 265 20.18 -14.43 17.86
CA ASP A 265 19.55 -15.45 17.01
C ASP A 265 18.02 -15.37 17.16
N MET A 266 17.33 -15.01 16.08
CA MET A 266 15.87 -14.83 16.07
C MET A 266 15.14 -16.03 15.44
N ILE A 267 15.89 -17.08 15.07
CA ILE A 267 15.35 -18.31 14.47
C ILE A 267 15.04 -19.32 15.58
N ASP A 268 13.92 -20.03 15.44
CA ASP A 268 13.53 -21.13 16.33
C ASP A 268 14.64 -22.19 16.41
N ASP A 269 15.07 -22.54 17.63
CA ASP A 269 16.13 -23.52 17.88
C ASP A 269 15.80 -24.92 17.35
N ASN A 270 14.53 -25.22 17.06
CA ASN A 270 14.11 -26.47 16.44
C ASN A 270 14.36 -26.52 14.93
N LEU A 271 14.66 -25.40 14.28
CA LEU A 271 14.97 -25.37 12.85
C LEU A 271 16.44 -25.74 12.61
N PRO A 272 16.73 -26.61 11.63
CA PRO A 272 18.10 -26.98 11.30
C PRO A 272 18.87 -25.79 10.74
N LYS A 273 20.05 -25.52 11.30
CA LYS A 273 20.98 -24.44 10.88
C LYS A 273 22.19 -25.08 10.20
N ASN A 274 22.45 -24.71 8.95
CA ASN A 274 23.56 -25.20 8.14
C ASN A 274 24.69 -24.15 8.09
N PRO A 275 25.94 -24.55 7.82
CA PRO A 275 27.05 -23.61 7.69
C PRO A 275 26.82 -22.49 6.66
N ASP A 276 26.12 -22.79 5.56
CA ASP A 276 25.82 -21.79 4.53
C ASP A 276 24.84 -20.70 5.02
N ASP A 277 24.00 -20.98 6.02
CA ASP A 277 23.04 -20.01 6.58
C ASP A 277 23.74 -18.85 7.31
N TYR A 278 25.02 -19.01 7.63
CA TYR A 278 25.84 -18.00 8.31
C TYR A 278 26.62 -17.10 7.33
N ARG A 279 26.66 -17.44 6.03
CA ARG A 279 27.60 -16.81 5.10
C ARG A 279 27.23 -15.38 4.76
N HIS A 280 25.98 -15.12 4.39
CA HIS A 280 25.57 -13.78 3.95
C HIS A 280 25.61 -12.77 5.10
N GLY A 281 25.00 -13.09 6.24
CA GLY A 281 25.03 -12.21 7.42
C GLY A 281 26.45 -11.90 7.89
N THR A 282 27.33 -12.90 7.90
CA THR A 282 28.76 -12.69 8.22
C THR A 282 29.48 -11.82 7.18
N ALA A 283 29.17 -11.97 5.89
CA ALA A 283 29.75 -11.14 4.85
C ALA A 283 29.30 -9.68 4.98
N VAL A 284 28.02 -9.43 5.22
CA VAL A 284 27.46 -8.10 5.46
C VAL A 284 28.14 -7.42 6.65
N ASP A 285 28.23 -8.12 7.78
CA ASP A 285 28.89 -7.59 8.98
C ASP A 285 30.36 -7.28 8.74
N SER A 286 31.07 -8.10 7.94
CA SER A 286 32.49 -7.85 7.62
C SER A 286 32.71 -6.52 6.90
N ILE A 287 31.76 -6.11 6.05
CA ILE A 287 31.81 -4.84 5.31
C ILE A 287 31.58 -3.68 6.29
N ILE A 288 30.60 -3.80 7.18
CA ILE A 288 30.28 -2.75 8.15
C ILE A 288 31.40 -2.55 9.17
N VAL A 289 31.98 -3.65 9.63
CA VAL A 289 32.99 -3.64 10.69
C VAL A 289 34.38 -3.27 10.17
N ASP A 290 34.77 -3.77 9.00
CA ASP A 290 36.16 -3.65 8.52
C ASP A 290 36.27 -3.41 7.00
N GLY A 291 35.20 -2.94 6.37
CA GLY A 291 35.11 -2.72 4.91
C GLY A 291 36.20 -1.83 4.34
N ALA A 292 36.59 -0.76 5.03
CA ALA A 292 37.67 0.13 4.60
C ALA A 292 39.03 -0.60 4.47
N ARG A 293 39.32 -1.59 5.33
CA ARG A 293 40.55 -2.38 5.21
C ARG A 293 40.42 -3.47 4.15
N LEU A 294 39.26 -4.11 4.05
CA LEU A 294 38.98 -5.15 3.06
C LEU A 294 38.97 -4.58 1.63
N ASN A 295 38.48 -3.35 1.46
CA ASN A 295 38.37 -2.64 0.19
C ASN A 295 38.85 -1.18 0.33
N PRO A 296 40.17 -0.91 0.39
CA PRO A 296 40.70 0.44 0.64
C PRO A 296 40.29 1.51 -0.38
N TRP A 297 39.89 1.10 -1.57
CA TRP A 297 39.42 1.98 -2.63
C TRP A 297 37.97 2.45 -2.43
N LEU A 298 37.22 1.83 -1.50
CA LEU A 298 35.87 2.20 -1.07
C LEU A 298 35.85 2.88 0.31
N ASP A 299 37.02 3.21 0.87
CA ASP A 299 37.10 3.89 2.17
C ASP A 299 36.45 5.27 2.10
N ASP A 300 35.38 5.44 2.88
CA ASP A 300 34.57 6.65 2.97
C ASP A 300 35.02 7.58 4.13
N GLY A 301 36.04 7.18 4.88
CA GLY A 301 36.56 7.92 6.04
C GLY A 301 35.69 7.82 7.29
N CYS A 302 34.65 6.98 7.31
CA CYS A 302 33.79 6.78 8.48
C CYS A 302 34.43 5.86 9.54
N GLY A 303 35.46 5.10 9.18
CA GLY A 303 36.14 4.18 10.08
C GLY A 303 35.38 2.88 10.29
N ARG A 304 35.26 2.44 11.55
CA ARG A 304 34.65 1.16 11.92
C ARG A 304 33.40 1.36 12.76
N PHE A 305 32.47 0.43 12.66
CA PHE A 305 31.24 0.42 13.42
C PHE A 305 31.11 -0.86 14.24
N ARG A 306 30.54 -0.75 15.44
CA ARG A 306 30.02 -1.93 16.15
C ARG A 306 28.74 -2.39 15.46
N VAL A 307 28.47 -3.68 15.49
CA VAL A 307 27.24 -4.24 14.92
C VAL A 307 26.40 -4.87 16.02
N ARG A 308 25.09 -4.62 16.02
CA ARG A 308 24.11 -5.47 16.70
C ARG A 308 23.35 -6.24 15.63
N HIS A 309 23.66 -7.53 15.51
CA HIS A 309 23.17 -8.38 14.43
C HIS A 309 21.98 -9.23 14.90
N PHE A 310 20.91 -9.26 14.11
CA PHE A 310 19.72 -10.07 14.34
C PHE A 310 19.56 -11.06 13.17
N GLY A 311 19.84 -12.34 13.44
CA GLY A 311 19.70 -13.41 12.45
C GLY A 311 18.23 -13.85 12.37
N VAL A 312 17.52 -13.44 11.33
CA VAL A 312 16.07 -13.62 11.13
C VAL A 312 15.71 -14.59 10.01
N ALA A 313 16.67 -15.06 9.21
CA ALA A 313 16.44 -15.98 8.11
C ALA A 313 17.48 -17.12 8.06
N ILE A 314 17.05 -18.29 7.59
CA ILE A 314 17.93 -19.42 7.25
C ILE A 314 17.98 -19.57 5.72
N GLY A 315 19.10 -19.15 5.12
CA GLY A 315 19.37 -19.35 3.70
C GLY A 315 18.19 -19.04 2.76
N SER A 316 18.03 -19.83 1.70
CA SER A 316 17.12 -19.57 0.58
C SER A 316 15.62 -19.61 0.89
N LYS A 317 15.20 -19.81 2.13
CA LYS A 317 13.77 -19.91 2.49
C LYS A 317 13.38 -18.95 3.61
N PHE A 318 12.43 -18.07 3.32
CA PHE A 318 11.84 -17.19 4.31
C PHE A 318 10.32 -17.07 4.13
N SER A 319 9.66 -16.27 4.96
CA SER A 319 8.30 -15.79 4.74
C SER A 319 8.38 -14.27 4.86
N SER A 320 7.97 -13.56 3.81
CA SER A 320 8.07 -12.12 3.74
C SER A 320 7.17 -11.46 4.79
N PHE A 321 6.02 -12.08 5.06
CA PHE A 321 5.17 -11.74 6.20
C PHE A 321 5.90 -11.87 7.55
N THR A 322 6.61 -12.99 7.77
CA THR A 322 7.31 -13.27 9.03
C THR A 322 8.47 -12.30 9.25
N ILE A 323 9.29 -12.07 8.22
CA ILE A 323 10.41 -11.11 8.27
C ILE A 323 9.90 -9.71 8.58
N THR A 324 8.82 -9.26 7.91
CA THR A 324 8.27 -7.92 8.13
C THR A 324 7.83 -7.72 9.59
N LYS A 325 7.24 -8.76 10.19
CA LYS A 325 6.86 -8.74 11.60
C LYS A 325 8.09 -8.70 12.53
N GLN A 326 9.11 -9.50 12.25
CA GLN A 326 10.36 -9.50 13.03
C GLN A 326 11.07 -8.15 12.94
N ILE A 327 11.17 -7.53 11.76
CA ILE A 327 11.75 -6.18 11.58
C ILE A 327 11.05 -5.18 12.51
N LYS A 328 9.71 -5.18 12.52
CA LYS A 328 8.92 -4.28 13.37
C LYS A 328 9.22 -4.50 14.86
N GLU A 329 9.27 -5.75 15.31
CA GLU A 329 9.56 -6.10 16.71
C GLU A 329 11.01 -5.75 17.11
N ILE A 330 11.98 -6.06 16.26
CA ILE A 330 13.41 -5.77 16.48
C ILE A 330 13.63 -4.26 16.60
N ILE A 331 13.14 -3.48 15.65
CA ILE A 331 13.33 -2.02 15.66
C ILE A 331 12.57 -1.38 16.84
N ALA A 332 11.39 -1.88 17.19
CA ALA A 332 10.64 -1.38 18.34
C ALA A 332 11.40 -1.56 19.67
N ASN A 333 12.12 -2.67 19.82
CA ASN A 333 12.86 -3.01 21.04
C ASN A 333 14.30 -2.44 21.09
N ASN A 334 14.79 -1.85 19.99
CA ASN A 334 16.18 -1.38 19.87
C ASN A 334 16.24 0.10 19.44
N LYS A 335 15.55 0.98 20.17
CA LYS A 335 15.44 2.43 19.85
C LYS A 335 16.74 3.21 20.02
N ASP A 336 17.75 2.63 20.65
CA ASP A 336 19.10 3.19 20.76
C ASP A 336 19.84 3.21 19.41
N ILE A 337 19.57 2.24 18.54
CA ILE A 337 20.17 2.15 17.20
C ILE A 337 19.52 3.17 16.24
N LYS A 338 20.36 3.94 15.53
CA LYS A 338 19.93 5.01 14.62
C LYS A 338 20.11 4.68 13.14
N VAL A 339 20.95 3.71 12.83
CA VAL A 339 21.22 3.26 11.46
C VAL A 339 21.01 1.76 11.40
N TRP A 340 20.18 1.34 10.45
CA TRP A 340 19.82 -0.07 10.24
C TRP A 340 20.20 -0.49 8.83
N ASN A 341 20.87 -1.63 8.72
CA ASN A 341 21.12 -2.33 7.47
C ASN A 341 20.19 -3.54 7.40
N ILE A 342 19.39 -3.62 6.33
CA ILE A 342 18.49 -4.74 6.06
C ILE A 342 18.86 -5.28 4.69
N SER A 343 19.62 -6.36 4.66
CA SER A 343 20.07 -6.99 3.40
C SER A 343 19.26 -8.25 3.13
N LEU A 344 17.94 -8.11 3.11
CA LEU A 344 17.01 -9.18 2.77
C LEU A 344 16.12 -8.70 1.62
N GLY A 345 16.08 -9.45 0.54
CA GLY A 345 15.36 -9.07 -0.68
C GLY A 345 14.75 -10.27 -1.40
N SER A 346 13.70 -10.00 -2.16
CA SER A 346 13.08 -10.97 -3.05
C SER A 346 13.41 -10.65 -4.49
N ASN A 347 13.52 -11.69 -5.31
CA ASN A 347 13.62 -11.57 -6.77
C ASN A 347 12.28 -11.32 -7.47
N GLN A 348 11.17 -11.33 -6.73
CA GLN A 348 9.86 -11.11 -7.30
C GLN A 348 9.50 -9.63 -7.28
N GLU A 349 9.08 -9.13 -8.43
CA GLU A 349 8.55 -7.78 -8.56
C GLU A 349 7.14 -7.70 -7.98
N VAL A 350 6.84 -6.63 -7.24
CA VAL A 350 5.48 -6.35 -6.79
C VAL A 350 4.65 -5.76 -7.92
N ASN A 351 3.35 -6.02 -7.90
CA ASN A 351 2.44 -5.44 -8.89
C ASN A 351 2.46 -3.91 -8.82
N ASP A 352 2.58 -3.24 -9.96
CA ASP A 352 2.80 -1.80 -10.08
C ASP A 352 1.75 -0.91 -9.39
N ASN A 353 0.57 -1.45 -9.10
CA ASN A 353 -0.48 -0.73 -8.40
C ASN A 353 -0.27 -0.68 -6.89
N PHE A 354 0.74 -1.37 -6.37
CA PHE A 354 0.86 -1.61 -4.95
C PHE A 354 2.30 -1.47 -4.46
N ILE A 355 2.41 -0.99 -3.23
CA ILE A 355 3.64 -1.09 -2.44
C ILE A 355 3.69 -2.47 -1.79
N SER A 356 4.87 -3.05 -1.65
CA SER A 356 5.02 -4.32 -0.92
C SER A 356 4.68 -4.14 0.56
N ALA A 357 4.27 -5.21 1.24
CA ALA A 357 3.96 -5.16 2.67
C ALA A 357 5.20 -4.75 3.49
N GLU A 358 6.37 -5.23 3.07
CA GLU A 358 7.69 -4.91 3.64
C GLU A 358 7.97 -3.41 3.52
N ALA A 359 7.86 -2.85 2.31
CA ALA A 359 8.14 -1.45 2.03
C ALA A 359 7.18 -0.50 2.78
N ALA A 360 5.89 -0.85 2.86
CA ALA A 360 4.91 -0.09 3.61
C ALA A 360 5.21 -0.05 5.12
N ILE A 361 5.66 -1.17 5.69
CA ILE A 361 6.08 -1.25 7.09
C ILE A 361 7.36 -0.44 7.32
N LEU A 362 8.35 -0.53 6.44
CA LEU A 362 9.59 0.24 6.56
C LEU A 362 9.33 1.75 6.51
N ASP A 363 8.48 2.21 5.58
CA ASP A 363 8.09 3.63 5.48
C ASP A 363 7.38 4.10 6.77
N LYS A 364 6.49 3.26 7.32
CA LYS A 364 5.83 3.54 8.59
C LYS A 364 6.82 3.61 9.77
N ILE A 365 7.75 2.67 9.86
CA ILE A 365 8.77 2.63 10.92
C ILE A 365 9.69 3.85 10.82
N GLN A 366 10.02 4.32 9.62
CA GLN A 366 10.83 5.52 9.42
C GLN A 366 10.11 6.79 9.88
N TYR A 367 8.78 6.84 9.72
CA TYR A 367 7.96 8.00 10.11
C TYR A 367 7.74 8.09 11.63
N GLU A 368 7.63 6.95 12.32
CA GLU A 368 7.41 6.83 13.77
C GLU A 368 8.69 6.97 14.61
#